data_AF-A0A9E2J1N5-F1
#
_entry.id   AF-A0A9E2J1N5-F1
#
_cell.length_a   1.000
_cell.length_b   1.000
_cell.length_c   1.000
_cell.angle_alpha   90.00
_cell.angle_beta   90.00
_cell.angle_gamma   90.00
#
_symmetry.space_group_name_H-M   'P 1'
#
loop_
_entity.id
_entity.type
_entity.pdbx_description
1 polymer ?
#
loop_
_entity_poly.entity_id
_entity_poly.type
_entity_poly.pdbx_seq_one_letter_code
_entity_poly.pdbx_strand_id
1 'polypeptide(L)'
;MVGFFNSSTDSLNICIYKFSPTELTGPLCSRPRTLPAPLRASVLSNSGLQAYFRISRDDANILAKESLASLYSSPPGWEEYIKLLQELTPRVCFIKNKISGGVIAIQTIDQPPSHEMAETDEEDFARQVAESEIGKNYLRERKTIEDEYATRKKKLLEAEEPETFAEPAEG
;
A
#
# COMPACT_ATOMS: atom_id res chain seq x y z
N MET A 1 8.94 -8.46 14.49
CA MET A 1 9.04 -8.82 13.06
C MET A 1 9.29 -7.54 12.29
N VAL A 2 10.53 -7.30 11.86
CA VAL A 2 10.92 -6.07 11.15
C VAL A 2 10.66 -6.31 9.67
N GLY A 3 9.60 -5.71 9.13
CA GLY A 3 9.34 -5.74 7.70
C GLY A 3 10.24 -4.72 7.02
N PHE A 4 11.18 -5.18 6.18
CA PHE A 4 11.97 -4.31 5.33
C PHE A 4 11.07 -3.75 4.22
N PHE A 5 10.76 -2.46 4.29
CA PHE A 5 10.02 -1.73 3.26
C PHE A 5 11.01 -1.18 2.24
N ASN A 6 11.28 -1.96 1.18
CA ASN A 6 12.03 -1.45 0.03
C ASN A 6 11.05 -0.72 -0.91
N SER A 7 10.79 0.54 -0.62
CA SER A 7 9.90 1.41 -1.39
C SER A 7 10.69 2.13 -2.49
N SER A 8 11.10 1.39 -3.52
CA SER A 8 11.45 2.01 -4.80
C SER A 8 10.16 2.28 -5.58
N THR A 9 9.50 3.42 -5.33
CA THR A 9 8.52 4.03 -6.26
C THR A 9 8.00 5.37 -5.72
N ASP A 10 8.21 6.44 -6.50
CA ASP A 10 7.69 7.79 -6.30
C ASP A 10 6.15 7.94 -6.41
N SER A 11 5.38 6.87 -6.19
CA SER A 11 3.96 6.84 -6.58
C SER A 11 2.99 6.11 -5.64
N LEU A 12 3.44 5.60 -4.50
CA LEU A 12 2.57 4.94 -3.51
C LEU A 12 2.18 5.92 -2.39
N ASN A 13 0.95 6.42 -2.46
CA ASN A 13 0.58 7.58 -1.65
C ASN A 13 -0.09 7.25 -0.31
N ILE A 14 -0.63 6.04 -0.11
CA ILE A 14 -1.10 5.57 1.21
C ILE A 14 -1.05 4.06 1.23
N CYS A 15 -0.53 3.47 2.30
CA CYS A 15 -0.70 2.04 2.60
C CYS A 15 -1.46 1.89 3.92
N ILE A 16 -2.61 1.23 3.85
CA ILE A 16 -3.49 1.01 4.99
C ILE A 16 -3.33 -0.45 5.41
N TYR A 17 -2.97 -0.66 6.67
CA TYR A 17 -2.83 -2.00 7.23
C TYR A 17 -4.07 -2.31 8.05
N LYS A 18 -4.81 -3.33 7.61
CA LYS A 18 -5.86 -3.92 8.42
C LYS A 18 -5.23 -5.01 9.28
N PHE A 19 -4.85 -4.67 10.51
CA PHE A 19 -4.38 -5.66 11.46
C PHE A 19 -5.59 -6.30 12.13
N SER A 20 -5.95 -7.52 11.69
CA SER A 20 -6.86 -8.40 12.42
C SER A 20 -6.02 -9.46 13.14
N PRO A 21 -6.23 -9.70 14.45
CA PRO A 21 -5.45 -10.71 15.19
C PRO A 21 -5.68 -12.15 14.69
N THR A 22 -6.73 -12.38 13.90
CA THR A 22 -7.11 -13.72 13.40
C THR A 22 -6.95 -13.89 11.89
N GLU A 23 -6.69 -12.83 11.13
CA GLU A 23 -6.50 -12.89 9.67
C GLU A 23 -5.41 -11.91 9.22
N LEU A 24 -4.37 -12.43 8.56
CA LEU A 24 -3.38 -11.64 7.83
C LEU A 24 -4.04 -11.07 6.57
N THR A 25 -4.84 -10.01 6.72
CA THR A 25 -5.32 -9.25 5.56
C THR A 25 -4.17 -8.38 5.05
N GLY A 26 -3.78 -8.56 3.79
CA GLY A 26 -2.64 -7.86 3.19
C GLY A 26 -2.77 -6.32 3.17
N PRO A 27 -1.66 -5.58 2.97
CA PRO A 27 -1.68 -4.13 2.89
C PRO A 27 -2.51 -3.66 1.69
N LEU A 28 -3.47 -2.76 1.93
CA LEU A 28 -4.19 -2.09 0.85
C LEU A 28 -3.49 -0.75 0.58
N CYS A 29 -2.75 -0.68 -0.53
CA CYS A 29 -2.16 0.57 -0.98
C CYS A 29 -3.05 1.18 -2.09
N SER A 30 -3.72 2.29 -1.79
CA SER A 30 -4.62 2.96 -2.74
C SER A 30 -4.72 4.46 -2.47
N ARG A 31 -5.05 5.24 -3.50
CA ARG A 31 -5.30 6.68 -3.34
C ARG A 31 -6.72 6.90 -2.81
N PRO A 32 -6.96 7.79 -1.83
CA PRO A 32 -8.30 8.02 -1.27
C PRO A 32 -9.32 8.40 -2.32
N ARG A 33 -8.91 9.22 -3.30
CA ARG A 33 -9.78 9.66 -4.40
C ARG A 33 -10.20 8.55 -5.36
N THR A 34 -9.39 7.51 -5.52
CA THR A 34 -9.74 6.37 -6.40
C THR A 34 -10.77 5.43 -5.77
N LEU A 35 -11.00 5.54 -4.46
CA LEU A 35 -11.99 4.74 -3.76
C LEU A 35 -13.36 5.43 -3.75
N PRO A 36 -14.45 4.68 -3.97
CA PRO A 36 -15.80 5.16 -3.71
C PRO A 36 -15.93 5.66 -2.26
N ALA A 37 -16.65 6.77 -2.05
CA ALA A 37 -16.86 7.37 -0.74
C ALA A 37 -17.26 6.38 0.39
N PRO A 38 -18.20 5.42 0.18
CA PRO A 38 -18.56 4.47 1.24
C PRO A 38 -17.41 3.50 1.58
N LEU A 39 -16.64 3.07 0.58
CA LEU A 39 -15.48 2.20 0.79
C LEU A 39 -14.34 2.95 1.48
N ARG A 40 -14.10 4.20 1.09
CA ARG A 40 -13.08 5.05 1.72
C ARG A 40 -13.35 5.23 3.21
N ALA A 41 -14.57 5.60 3.58
CA ALA A 41 -14.96 5.77 4.98
C ALA A 41 -14.83 4.45 5.76
N SER A 42 -15.22 3.32 5.17
CA SER A 42 -15.08 1.99 5.77
C SER A 42 -13.62 1.58 5.99
N VAL A 43 -12.75 1.85 5.03
CA VAL A 43 -11.32 1.50 5.13
C VAL A 43 -10.62 2.37 6.17
N LEU A 44 -10.91 3.67 6.21
CA LEU A 44 -10.34 4.60 7.19
C LEU A 44 -10.91 4.41 8.60
N SER A 45 -12.14 3.91 8.72
CA SER A 45 -12.75 3.62 10.03
C SER A 45 -12.27 2.28 10.60
N ASN A 46 -12.10 1.25 9.76
CA ASN A 46 -11.81 -0.13 10.20
C ASN A 46 -10.33 -0.52 10.20
N SER A 47 -9.42 0.42 9.91
CA SER A 47 -7.98 0.19 9.96
C SER A 47 -7.40 0.53 11.33
N GLY A 48 -6.73 -0.44 11.95
CA GLY A 48 -6.03 -0.27 13.22
C GLY A 48 -4.72 0.51 13.08
N LEU A 49 -4.04 0.38 11.93
CA LEU A 49 -2.81 1.08 11.60
C LEU A 49 -2.94 1.76 10.23
N GLN A 50 -2.59 3.04 10.17
CA GLN A 50 -2.66 3.84 8.93
C GLN A 50 -1.31 4.50 8.69
N ALA A 51 -0.71 4.25 7.53
CA ALA A 51 0.54 4.88 7.13
C ALA A 51 0.28 5.90 6.02
N TYR A 52 0.69 7.15 6.25
CA TYR A 52 0.54 8.26 5.31
C TYR A 52 1.91 8.67 4.77
N PHE A 53 2.02 8.67 3.44
CA PHE A 53 3.18 9.18 2.73
C PHE A 53 2.90 10.61 2.24
N ARG A 54 3.84 11.17 1.48
CA ARG A 54 3.60 12.43 0.77
C ARG A 54 2.43 12.27 -0.20
N ILE A 55 1.48 13.19 -0.14
CA ILE A 55 0.24 13.12 -0.92
C ILE A 55 -0.12 14.45 -1.57
N SER A 56 -1.01 14.38 -2.57
CA SER A 56 -1.56 15.55 -3.23
C SER A 56 -2.42 16.39 -2.26
N ARG A 57 -2.54 17.70 -2.52
CA ARG A 57 -3.37 18.60 -1.69
C ARG A 57 -4.80 18.12 -1.51
N ASP A 58 -5.35 17.58 -2.58
CA ASP A 58 -6.70 17.07 -2.65
C ASP A 58 -6.92 15.84 -1.76
N ASP A 59 -6.02 14.87 -1.83
CA ASP A 59 -6.06 13.68 -0.98
C ASP A 59 -5.76 14.06 0.48
N ALA A 60 -4.85 15.02 0.71
CA ALA A 60 -4.53 15.52 2.04
C ALA A 60 -5.72 16.16 2.74
N ASN A 61 -6.54 16.91 2.01
CA ASN A 61 -7.75 17.52 2.54
C ASN A 61 -8.75 16.45 3.03
N ILE A 62 -8.91 15.37 2.26
CA ILE A 62 -9.78 14.25 2.63
C ILE A 62 -9.24 13.55 3.89
N LEU A 63 -7.95 13.22 3.91
CA LEU A 63 -7.33 12.51 5.03
C LEU A 63 -7.26 13.33 6.32
N ALA A 64 -6.92 14.61 6.22
CA ALA A 64 -6.86 15.49 7.38
C ALA A 64 -8.22 15.57 8.10
N LYS A 65 -9.31 15.63 7.31
CA LYS A 65 -10.69 15.65 7.83
C LYS A 65 -11.16 14.30 8.34
N GLU A 66 -10.95 13.23 7.56
CA GLU A 66 -11.52 11.91 7.86
C GLU A 66 -10.69 11.11 8.88
N SER A 67 -9.37 11.31 8.93
CA SER A 67 -8.47 10.47 9.73
C SER A 67 -7.78 11.23 10.86
N LEU A 68 -7.27 12.46 10.64
CA LEU A 68 -6.38 13.11 11.62
C LEU A 68 -7.11 13.92 12.70
N ALA A 69 -8.39 14.25 12.48
CA ALA A 69 -9.20 15.05 13.42
C ALA A 69 -9.35 14.45 14.83
N SER A 70 -9.20 13.13 14.98
CA SER A 70 -9.36 12.40 16.25
C SER A 70 -8.08 12.31 17.09
N LEU A 71 -6.96 12.87 16.63
CA LEU A 71 -5.64 12.61 17.22
C LEU A 71 -5.23 13.57 18.33
N TYR A 72 -5.79 14.79 18.36
CA TYR A 72 -5.33 15.84 19.26
C TYR A 72 -6.51 16.41 20.05
N SER A 73 -6.32 16.56 21.36
CA SER A 73 -7.33 17.10 22.28
C SER A 73 -7.64 18.59 21.98
N SER A 74 -6.66 19.32 21.43
CA SER A 74 -6.83 20.64 20.82
C SER A 74 -6.23 20.59 19.41
N PRO A 75 -7.05 20.34 18.37
CA PRO A 75 -6.53 20.15 17.03
C PRO A 75 -5.97 21.48 16.48
N PRO A 76 -4.72 21.52 15.96
CA PRO A 76 -4.35 22.54 15.00
C PRO A 76 -5.32 22.52 13.82
N GLY A 77 -5.49 23.67 13.16
CA GLY A 77 -6.38 23.79 12.00
C GLY A 77 -6.06 22.72 10.96
N TRP A 78 -7.08 22.20 10.28
CA TRP A 78 -6.90 21.15 9.26
C TRP A 78 -5.86 21.50 8.20
N GLU A 79 -5.64 22.79 7.97
CA GLU A 79 -4.62 23.33 7.06
C GLU A 79 -3.18 22.94 7.44
N GLU A 80 -2.87 22.83 8.73
CA GLU A 80 -1.53 22.43 9.18
C GLU A 80 -1.24 20.96 8.87
N TYR A 81 -2.22 20.08 9.07
CA TYR A 81 -2.09 18.68 8.66
C TYR A 81 -1.98 18.53 7.15
N ILE A 82 -2.76 19.30 6.41
CA ILE A 82 -2.72 19.32 4.95
C ILE A 82 -1.33 19.74 4.47
N LYS A 83 -0.72 20.75 5.12
CA LYS A 83 0.63 21.23 4.83
C LYS A 83 1.68 20.16 5.16
N LEU A 84 1.62 19.56 6.36
CA LEU A 84 2.53 18.50 6.78
C LEU A 84 2.51 17.30 5.82
N LEU A 85 1.32 16.88 5.36
CA LEU A 85 1.16 15.77 4.42
C LEU A 85 1.69 16.09 3.00
N GLN A 86 1.70 17.36 2.60
CA GLN A 86 2.24 17.80 1.30
C GLN A 86 3.75 18.00 1.31
N GLU A 87 4.28 18.49 2.44
CA GLU A 87 5.70 18.83 2.64
C GLU A 87 6.53 17.65 3.15
N LEU A 88 5.90 16.49 3.40
CA LEU A 88 6.59 15.24 3.73
C LEU A 88 7.70 14.94 2.72
N THR A 89 8.92 14.82 3.22
CA THR A 89 10.08 14.43 2.41
C THR A 89 9.91 13.00 1.91
N PRO A 90 10.43 12.69 0.70
CA PRO A 90 10.51 11.31 0.24
C PRO A 90 11.16 10.41 1.30
N ARG A 91 10.73 9.15 1.39
CA ARG A 91 11.20 8.16 2.39
C ARG A 91 10.85 8.47 3.86
N VAL A 92 9.98 9.44 4.12
CA VAL A 92 9.37 9.65 5.43
C VAL A 92 7.88 9.34 5.35
N CYS A 93 7.34 8.66 6.36
CA CYS A 93 5.90 8.44 6.47
C CYS A 93 5.42 8.55 7.92
N PHE A 94 4.17 8.98 8.09
CA PHE A 94 3.51 9.00 9.40
C PHE A 94 2.70 7.74 9.60
N ILE A 95 2.93 7.06 10.71
CA ILE A 95 2.11 5.93 11.14
C ILE A 95 1.20 6.40 12.26
N LYS A 96 -0.10 6.32 12.03
CA LYS A 96 -1.13 6.47 13.04
C LYS A 96 -1.50 5.09 13.59
N ASN A 97 -1.36 4.91 14.90
CA ASN A 97 -1.92 3.77 15.61
C ASN A 97 -3.29 4.15 16.20
N LYS A 98 -4.36 3.57 15.64
CA LYS A 98 -5.72 3.81 16.10
C LYS A 98 -6.09 2.98 17.33
N ILE A 99 -5.39 1.88 17.58
CA ILE A 99 -5.65 0.95 18.70
C ILE A 99 -5.09 1.51 20.01
N SER A 100 -3.81 1.88 20.04
CA SER A 100 -3.16 2.42 21.23
C SER A 100 -3.28 3.94 21.35
N GLY A 101 -3.69 4.62 20.28
CA GLY A 101 -3.50 6.05 20.13
C GLY A 101 -2.04 6.41 19.83
N GLY A 102 -1.83 7.54 19.16
CA GLY A 102 -0.50 8.07 18.84
C GLY A 102 -0.18 8.10 17.34
N VAL A 103 0.75 9.00 17.01
CA VAL A 103 1.34 9.15 15.68
C VAL A 103 2.85 9.15 15.81
N ILE A 104 3.51 8.37 14.97
CA ILE A 104 4.97 8.34 14.86
C ILE A 104 5.38 8.63 13.42
N ALA A 105 6.42 9.44 13.25
CA ALA A 105 7.09 9.57 11.96
C ALA A 105 8.16 8.49 11.88
N ILE A 106 8.14 7.70 10.80
CA ILE A 106 9.24 6.79 10.46
C ILE A 106 9.93 7.28 9.21
N GLN A 107 11.24 7.10 9.18
CA GLN A 107 12.10 7.46 8.06
C GLN A 107 12.90 6.23 7.66
N THR A 108 12.95 5.95 6.35
CA THR A 108 13.88 4.95 5.83
C THR A 108 15.29 5.50 5.96
N ILE A 109 16.19 4.69 6.51
CA ILE A 109 17.63 4.99 6.51
C ILE A 109 18.11 5.17 5.07
N ASP A 110 19.01 6.12 4.85
CA ASP A 110 19.67 6.23 3.56
C ASP A 110 20.66 5.07 3.44
N GLN A 111 20.32 4.09 2.60
CA GLN A 111 21.22 2.97 2.33
C GLN A 111 22.05 3.29 1.09
N PRO A 112 23.39 3.20 1.19
CA PRO A 112 24.24 3.31 0.02
C PRO A 112 23.97 2.12 -0.92
N PRO A 113 24.38 2.22 -2.20
CA PRO A 113 24.29 1.13 -3.16
C PRO A 113 24.84 -0.19 -2.61
N SER A 114 24.23 -1.31 -3.00
CA SER A 114 24.59 -2.63 -2.47
C SER A 114 26.05 -3.01 -2.68
N HIS A 115 26.70 -2.51 -3.74
CA HIS A 115 28.12 -2.76 -4.03
C HIS A 115 29.04 -2.00 -3.06
N GLU A 116 28.70 -0.76 -2.70
CA GLU A 116 29.42 0.01 -1.68
C GLU A 116 29.29 -0.65 -0.30
N MET A 117 28.10 -1.18 0.02
CA MET A 117 27.88 -1.94 1.25
C MET A 117 28.67 -3.26 1.30
N ALA A 118 28.93 -3.85 0.13
CA ALA A 118 29.73 -5.06 -0.02
C ALA A 118 31.24 -4.79 -0.19
N GLU A 119 31.65 -3.51 -0.07
CA GLU A 119 33.04 -3.06 -0.26
C GLU A 119 33.66 -3.60 -1.57
N THR A 120 32.85 -3.68 -2.63
CA THR A 120 33.20 -4.27 -3.92
C THR A 120 32.83 -3.32 -5.05
N ASP A 121 33.58 -3.37 -6.15
CA ASP A 121 33.27 -2.61 -7.36
C ASP A 121 31.93 -3.05 -7.98
N GLU A 122 31.23 -2.12 -8.63
CA GLU A 122 29.90 -2.37 -9.19
C GLU A 122 29.85 -3.56 -10.15
N GLU A 123 30.86 -3.69 -11.02
CA GLU A 123 30.95 -4.80 -12.00
C GLU A 123 31.16 -6.16 -11.32
N ASP A 124 32.02 -6.21 -10.31
CA ASP A 124 32.32 -7.45 -9.58
C ASP A 124 31.13 -7.87 -8.71
N PHE A 125 30.42 -6.91 -8.11
CA PHE A 125 29.19 -7.17 -7.38
C PHE A 125 28.11 -7.74 -8.31
N ALA A 126 27.92 -7.16 -9.50
CA ALA A 126 26.97 -7.65 -10.48
C ALA A 126 27.27 -9.10 -10.91
N ARG A 127 28.56 -9.45 -11.09
CA ARG A 127 28.99 -10.82 -11.38
C ARG A 127 28.64 -11.77 -10.24
N GLN A 128 28.96 -11.41 -9.01
CA GLN A 128 28.65 -12.22 -7.82
C GLN A 128 27.15 -12.45 -7.64
N VAL A 129 26.32 -11.42 -7.85
CA VAL A 129 24.86 -11.54 -7.78
C VAL A 129 24.32 -12.48 -8.85
N ALA A 130 24.86 -12.40 -10.08
CA ALA A 130 24.46 -13.29 -11.17
C ALA A 130 24.84 -14.76 -10.89
N GLU A 131 25.99 -14.99 -10.25
CA GLU A 131 26.46 -16.32 -9.84
C GLU A 131 25.68 -16.88 -8.64
N SER A 132 25.20 -16.02 -7.74
CA SER A 132 24.62 -16.41 -6.45
C SER A 132 23.31 -17.22 -6.56
N GLU A 133 22.71 -17.31 -7.74
CA GLU A 133 21.43 -18.00 -8.00
C GLU A 133 20.24 -17.52 -7.15
N ILE A 134 20.43 -16.46 -6.35
CA ILE A 134 19.40 -15.90 -5.47
C ILE A 134 18.24 -15.44 -6.34
N GLY A 135 17.04 -15.89 -5.98
CA GLY A 135 15.83 -15.49 -6.68
C GLY A 135 15.50 -16.32 -7.92
N LYS A 136 16.38 -17.22 -8.43
CA LYS A 136 16.09 -18.02 -9.64
C LYS A 136 14.76 -18.78 -9.55
N ASN A 137 14.44 -19.34 -8.38
CA ASN A 137 13.17 -20.04 -8.16
C ASN A 137 11.93 -19.11 -8.15
N TYR A 138 12.13 -17.81 -7.98
CA TYR A 138 11.08 -16.79 -7.99
C TYR A 138 11.00 -16.03 -9.33
N LEU A 139 12.06 -16.11 -10.15
CA LEU A 139 12.10 -15.56 -11.49
C LEU A 139 11.32 -16.47 -12.44
N ARG A 140 10.08 -16.10 -12.74
CA ARG A 140 9.28 -16.75 -13.78
C ARG A 140 9.33 -15.95 -15.06
N GLU A 141 9.34 -16.65 -16.20
CA GLU A 141 9.25 -15.98 -17.49
C GLU A 141 7.94 -15.20 -17.60
N ARG A 142 8.06 -13.95 -18.07
CA ARG A 142 6.92 -13.05 -18.24
C ARG A 142 5.81 -13.65 -19.09
N LYS A 143 6.19 -14.39 -20.15
CA LYS A 143 5.25 -15.05 -21.06
C LYS A 143 4.40 -16.11 -20.36
N THR A 144 5.01 -16.94 -19.50
CA THR A 144 4.27 -17.95 -18.71
C THR A 144 3.25 -17.31 -17.78
N ILE A 145 3.60 -16.17 -17.17
CA ILE A 145 2.66 -15.41 -16.32
C ILE A 145 1.50 -14.89 -17.18
N GLU A 146 1.78 -14.27 -18.33
CA GLU A 146 0.76 -13.71 -19.22
C GLU A 146 -0.22 -14.78 -19.73
N ASP A 147 0.28 -15.96 -20.11
CA ASP A 147 -0.53 -17.11 -20.55
C ASP A 147 -1.42 -17.67 -19.41
N GLU A 148 -0.87 -17.78 -18.19
CA GLU A 148 -1.65 -18.16 -17.00
C GLU A 148 -2.76 -17.14 -16.71
N TYR A 149 -2.46 -15.84 -16.80
CA TYR A 149 -3.42 -14.76 -16.60
C TYR A 149 -4.52 -14.78 -17.67
N ALA A 150 -4.16 -14.96 -18.94
CA ALA A 150 -5.13 -15.07 -20.03
C ALA A 150 -6.07 -16.26 -19.82
N THR A 151 -5.52 -17.40 -19.38
CA THR A 151 -6.30 -18.61 -19.06
C THR A 151 -7.25 -18.38 -17.88
N ARG A 152 -6.78 -17.78 -16.78
CA ARG A 152 -7.61 -17.44 -15.62
C ARG A 152 -8.71 -16.45 -15.98
N LYS A 153 -8.37 -15.43 -16.78
CA LYS A 153 -9.33 -14.43 -17.27
C LYS A 153 -10.41 -15.08 -18.14
N LYS A 154 -10.04 -16.00 -19.03
CA LYS A 154 -11.00 -16.74 -19.86
C LYS A 154 -11.96 -17.57 -19.00
N LYS A 155 -11.45 -18.31 -18.01
CA LYS A 155 -12.29 -19.09 -17.07
C LYS A 155 -13.26 -18.22 -16.26
N LEU A 156 -12.83 -17.03 -15.85
CA LEU A 156 -13.69 -16.08 -15.13
C LEU A 156 -14.79 -15.47 -16.01
N LEU A 157 -14.54 -15.32 -17.31
CA LEU A 157 -15.52 -14.82 -18.29
C LEU A 157 -16.45 -15.92 -18.82
N GLU A 158 -16.03 -17.18 -18.81
CA GLU A 158 -16.84 -18.36 -19.18
C GLU A 158 -17.74 -18.87 -18.04
N ALA A 159 -17.52 -18.44 -16.79
CA ALA A 159 -18.46 -18.73 -15.71
C ALA A 159 -19.77 -17.99 -15.96
N GLU A 160 -20.74 -18.72 -16.49
CA GLU A 160 -22.09 -18.30 -16.87
C GLU A 160 -22.72 -17.38 -15.82
N GLU A 161 -23.40 -16.34 -16.32
CA GLU A 161 -24.37 -15.59 -15.54
C GLU A 161 -25.35 -16.59 -14.90
N PRO A 162 -25.54 -16.60 -13.57
CA PRO A 162 -26.55 -17.47 -12.98
C PRO A 162 -27.89 -17.13 -13.64
N GLU A 163 -28.55 -18.16 -14.19
CA GLU A 163 -29.89 -18.02 -14.75
C GLU A 163 -30.74 -17.21 -13.77
N THR A 164 -31.26 -16.09 -14.29
CA THR A 164 -32.02 -15.11 -13.53
C THR A 164 -33.12 -15.82 -12.77
N PHE A 165 -33.27 -15.49 -11.48
CA PHE A 165 -34.35 -15.87 -10.56
C PHE A 165 -35.72 -15.32 -11.04
N ALA A 166 -36.07 -15.49 -12.31
CA ALA A 166 -37.40 -15.19 -12.82
C ALA A 166 -38.33 -16.31 -12.36
N GLU A 167 -39.06 -16.05 -11.27
CA GLU A 167 -40.19 -16.89 -10.88
C GLU A 167 -41.15 -17.03 -12.07
N PRO A 168 -41.59 -18.25 -12.41
CA PRO A 168 -42.58 -18.42 -13.47
C PRO A 168 -43.88 -17.74 -13.03
N ALA A 169 -44.44 -16.88 -13.90
CA ALA A 169 -45.74 -16.28 -13.68
C ALA A 169 -46.80 -17.39 -13.53
N GLU A 170 -47.37 -17.51 -12.32
CA GLU A 170 -48.57 -18.31 -12.11
C GLU A 170 -49.74 -17.71 -12.90
N GLY A 171 -50.57 -18.61 -13.45
CA GLY A 171 -51.59 -18.34 -14.48
C GLY A 171 -52.88 -17.69 -14.02
#